data_AF-A0A1Y4DLI7-F1
#
_entry.id   AF-A0A1Y4DLI7-F1
#
_cell.length_a   1.000
_cell.length_b   1.000
_cell.length_c   1.000
_cell.angle_alpha   90.00
_cell.angle_beta   90.00
_cell.angle_gamma   90.00
#
_symmetry.space_group_name_H-M   'P 1'
#
loop_
_entity.id
_entity.type
_entity.pdbx_description
1 polymer ?
#
loop_
_entity_poly.entity_id
_entity_poly.type
_entity_poly.pdbx_seq_one_letter_code
_entity_poly.pdbx_strand_id
1 'polypeptide(L)'
;MHAALDSSYRKANKAPAEKTIGRQIAVYRFPTIAKINEDARIVVKQSKVDPTGIRHVELYALKYFWLIVILPKTLQFVVLFLFAAMLIISNRKTIVRQRLGLGIIFIMLGSAVHCFSILFQCVQGVIDVKRLLAAINTMSIWLVALTLYGACINAQFKFNDRRLIYRYTFMNYIILGIIYIVYLILPKNTISLGPLELSLSMADYLESGVSARFVGLFDTALGIGHFYCISAPLLVLYASENERHSALLSVITLFAGYFFVLQTNSRIGIVVCGVICVVAVSYIMCTSNEYKEIFFCIAIVLLLVLLVVAALNLSSITEYVIDLFNSRAGSNRARFQIYEQSLRMVMNESPLMGLGIKYTVVGNPAPLGSHCTYIGFLYKTGIIGAFFFLVGLFSIFEGCRKAFRKAGRTTCPVVVAMLYMIFLVFADLDASNIQICLAFSTWGIMSNPRFLAFSSKRNRIDSSLAGA
;
A
#
# COMPACT_ATOMS: atom_id res chain seq x y z
N MET A 1 -70.60 43.36 51.96
CA MET A 1 -71.75 43.42 51.05
C MET A 1 -71.23 43.11 49.66
N HIS A 2 -71.57 41.92 49.13
CA HIS A 2 -71.40 41.41 47.75
C HIS A 2 -69.98 41.40 47.14
N ALA A 3 -69.38 40.24 46.85
CA ALA A 3 -69.65 39.36 45.68
C ALA A 3 -69.33 40.11 44.36
N ALA A 4 -68.57 39.61 43.39
CA ALA A 4 -68.03 38.31 43.04
C ALA A 4 -67.01 38.50 41.89
N LEU A 5 -66.40 37.39 41.43
CA LEU A 5 -65.77 37.16 40.11
C LEU A 5 -64.32 37.69 39.94
N ASP A 6 -63.40 36.96 39.33
CA ASP A 6 -63.37 35.53 39.02
C ASP A 6 -61.92 35.08 38.81
N SER A 7 -61.77 33.77 38.87
CA SER A 7 -60.59 32.98 38.55
C SER A 7 -59.91 33.33 37.24
N SER A 8 -58.58 33.55 37.25
CA SER A 8 -57.68 33.11 36.16
C SER A 8 -56.19 33.41 36.39
N TYR A 9 -55.54 32.97 37.47
CA TYR A 9 -54.06 32.91 37.51
C TYR A 9 -53.56 31.76 38.41
N ARG A 10 -53.74 30.51 37.98
CA ARG A 10 -53.05 29.33 38.52
C ARG A 10 -52.71 28.35 37.40
N LYS A 11 -51.54 28.56 36.79
CA LYS A 11 -50.72 27.63 35.98
C LYS A 11 -49.45 28.44 35.67
N ALA A 12 -48.21 28.00 35.85
CA ALA A 12 -47.65 26.72 36.23
C ALA A 12 -46.22 26.99 36.70
N ASN A 13 -45.82 26.44 37.85
CA ASN A 13 -44.41 26.21 38.17
C ASN A 13 -44.33 24.80 38.76
N LYS A 14 -44.33 23.81 37.86
CA LYS A 14 -43.90 22.45 38.21
C LYS A 14 -42.38 22.43 38.09
N ALA A 15 -41.71 22.37 39.23
CA ALA A 15 -40.30 22.01 39.30
C ALA A 15 -40.08 20.66 38.58
N PRO A 16 -39.01 20.52 37.78
CA PRO A 16 -38.72 19.25 37.14
C PRO A 16 -38.31 18.23 38.21
N ALA A 17 -39.02 17.10 38.23
CA ALA A 17 -38.69 15.96 39.06
C ALA A 17 -37.25 15.50 38.77
N GLU A 18 -36.45 15.36 39.83
CA GLU A 18 -35.17 14.65 39.79
C GLU A 18 -35.41 13.25 39.24
N LYS A 19 -35.03 13.03 37.99
CA LYS A 19 -34.83 11.69 37.44
C LYS A 19 -33.60 11.13 38.11
N THR A 20 -33.80 10.34 39.15
CA THR A 20 -32.81 9.44 39.73
C THR A 20 -32.36 8.49 38.62
N ILE A 21 -31.26 8.81 37.95
CA ILE A 21 -30.58 7.90 37.03
C ILE A 21 -29.94 6.83 37.92
N GLY A 22 -30.70 5.75 38.17
CA GLY A 22 -30.15 4.52 38.69
C GLY A 22 -29.11 4.01 37.71
N ARG A 23 -27.83 4.32 37.97
CA ARG A 23 -26.70 3.62 37.35
C ARG A 23 -26.86 2.14 37.73
N GLN A 24 -27.42 1.35 36.83
CA GLN A 24 -27.15 -0.08 36.82
C GLN A 24 -25.65 -0.23 36.59
N ILE A 25 -24.90 -0.36 37.69
CA ILE A 25 -23.53 -0.87 37.65
C ILE A 25 -23.70 -2.31 37.19
N ALA A 26 -23.52 -2.55 35.90
CA ALA A 26 -23.31 -3.88 35.38
C ALA A 26 -22.06 -4.42 36.06
N VAL A 27 -22.25 -5.18 37.13
CA VAL A 27 -21.19 -5.94 37.78
C VAL A 27 -20.70 -6.93 36.74
N TYR A 28 -19.65 -6.54 36.03
CA TYR A 28 -18.89 -7.43 35.18
C TYR A 28 -18.33 -8.52 36.10
N ARG A 29 -19.02 -9.66 36.16
CA ARG A 29 -18.46 -10.87 36.77
C ARG A 29 -17.22 -11.22 35.95
N PHE A 30 -16.05 -10.93 36.52
CA PHE A 30 -14.78 -11.40 36.00
C PHE A 30 -14.89 -12.91 35.77
N PRO A 31 -14.48 -13.43 34.60
CA PRO A 31 -14.39 -14.86 34.41
C PRO A 31 -13.49 -15.42 35.51
N THR A 32 -14.02 -16.37 36.28
CA THR A 32 -13.28 -17.07 37.33
C THR A 32 -11.97 -17.61 36.76
N ILE A 33 -10.88 -17.56 37.54
CA ILE A 33 -9.53 -18.01 37.16
C ILE A 33 -9.54 -19.42 36.53
N ALA A 34 -10.48 -20.28 36.96
CA ALA A 34 -10.72 -21.59 36.38
C ALA A 34 -11.04 -21.55 34.87
N LYS A 35 -11.88 -20.60 34.41
CA LYS A 35 -12.28 -20.46 33.01
C LYS A 35 -11.13 -19.93 32.13
N ILE A 36 -10.27 -19.08 32.69
CA ILE A 36 -9.05 -18.60 32.03
C ILE A 36 -8.06 -19.76 31.80
N ASN A 37 -7.90 -20.64 32.79
CA ASN A 37 -7.03 -21.82 32.67
C ASN A 37 -7.58 -22.87 31.70
N GLU A 38 -8.90 -22.99 31.58
CA GLU A 38 -9.53 -23.91 30.63
C GLU A 38 -9.39 -23.41 29.18
N ASP A 39 -9.62 -22.12 28.95
CA ASP A 39 -9.36 -21.47 27.64
C ASP A 39 -7.87 -21.55 27.26
N ALA A 40 -6.95 -21.39 28.23
CA ALA A 40 -5.52 -21.55 28.00
C ALA A 40 -5.15 -23.00 27.62
N ARG A 41 -5.75 -24.01 28.26
CA ARG A 41 -5.53 -25.43 27.91
C ARG A 41 -6.09 -25.81 26.53
N ILE A 42 -7.20 -25.21 26.12
CA ILE A 42 -7.77 -25.41 24.77
C ILE A 42 -6.84 -24.82 23.70
N VAL A 43 -6.21 -23.67 23.97
CA VAL A 43 -5.23 -23.06 23.07
C VAL A 43 -3.95 -23.92 22.95
N VAL A 44 -3.48 -24.55 24.03
CA VAL A 44 -2.30 -25.42 23.99
C VAL A 44 -2.58 -26.72 23.22
N LYS A 45 -3.77 -27.33 23.35
CA LYS A 45 -4.13 -28.57 22.63
C LYS A 45 -4.36 -28.38 21.12
N GLN A 46 -4.68 -27.17 20.65
CA GLN A 46 -4.79 -26.86 19.21
C GLN A 46 -3.44 -26.64 18.51
N SER A 47 -2.32 -26.74 19.24
CA SER A 47 -0.97 -26.59 18.68
C SER A 47 -0.39 -27.87 18.05
N LYS A 48 -1.16 -28.97 17.95
CA LYS A 48 -0.75 -30.13 17.14
C LYS A 48 -0.46 -29.66 15.73
N VAL A 49 0.85 -29.57 15.47
CA VAL A 49 1.50 -29.05 14.28
C VAL A 49 0.91 -29.79 13.09
N ASP A 50 0.06 -29.11 12.31
CA ASP A 50 -0.32 -29.60 10.99
C ASP A 50 0.99 -29.79 10.20
N PRO A 51 1.36 -31.05 9.86
CA PRO A 51 2.66 -31.39 9.31
C PRO A 51 2.76 -31.08 7.82
N THR A 52 1.69 -30.57 7.20
CA THR A 52 1.63 -30.39 5.74
C THR A 52 2.49 -29.24 5.19
N GLY A 53 3.20 -28.46 6.03
CA GLY A 53 4.29 -27.55 5.60
C GLY A 53 3.92 -26.36 4.71
N ILE A 54 2.77 -26.39 4.03
CA ILE A 54 2.26 -25.34 3.14
C ILE A 54 1.42 -24.38 3.98
N ARG A 55 2.04 -23.66 4.92
CA ARG A 55 1.25 -22.95 5.94
C ARG A 55 0.53 -21.70 5.45
N HIS A 56 1.03 -20.97 4.43
CA HIS A 56 0.39 -19.73 3.97
C HIS A 56 0.67 -19.44 2.48
N VAL A 57 -0.14 -20.00 1.58
CA VAL A 57 -0.07 -19.69 0.14
C VAL A 57 -0.37 -18.19 -0.11
N GLU A 58 -1.13 -17.56 0.78
CA GLU A 58 -1.50 -16.16 0.74
C GLU A 58 -0.31 -15.20 0.92
N LEU A 59 0.81 -15.68 1.45
CA LEU A 59 2.03 -14.89 1.67
C LEU A 59 3.07 -15.05 0.55
N TYR A 60 2.76 -15.79 -0.52
CA TYR A 60 3.73 -16.12 -1.57
C TYR A 60 4.25 -14.88 -2.31
N ALA A 61 3.41 -13.88 -2.56
CA ALA A 61 3.84 -12.64 -3.20
C ALA A 61 4.92 -11.91 -2.38
N LEU A 62 4.85 -12.00 -1.04
CA LEU A 62 5.83 -11.39 -0.15
C LEU A 62 7.07 -12.28 0.04
N LYS A 63 6.88 -13.59 0.18
CA LYS A 63 7.95 -14.58 0.41
C LYS A 63 8.87 -14.75 -0.81
N TYR A 64 8.28 -14.84 -1.99
CA TYR A 64 9.00 -15.11 -3.25
C TYR A 64 9.17 -13.85 -4.09
N PHE A 65 9.01 -12.67 -3.49
CA PHE A 65 9.04 -11.37 -4.17
C PHE A 65 10.22 -11.25 -5.14
N TRP A 66 11.45 -11.42 -4.65
CA TRP A 66 12.65 -11.27 -5.47
C TRP A 66 12.82 -12.33 -6.55
N LEU A 67 12.37 -13.57 -6.29
CA LEU A 67 12.37 -14.62 -7.33
C LEU A 67 11.43 -14.28 -8.49
N ILE A 68 10.36 -13.53 -8.23
CA ILE A 68 9.43 -13.08 -9.26
C ILE A 68 9.96 -11.82 -9.95
N VAL A 69 10.52 -10.85 -9.21
CA VAL A 69 11.06 -9.60 -9.77
C VAL A 69 12.08 -9.86 -10.87
N ILE A 70 12.95 -10.87 -10.73
CA ILE A 70 13.96 -11.21 -11.75
C ILE A 70 13.38 -11.83 -13.02
N LEU A 71 12.13 -12.28 -13.02
CA LEU A 71 11.54 -12.92 -14.20
C LEU A 71 11.13 -11.86 -15.23
N PRO A 72 11.21 -12.16 -16.53
CA PRO A 72 10.52 -11.38 -17.56
C PRO A 72 9.05 -11.14 -17.22
N LYS A 73 8.51 -9.97 -17.55
CA LYS A 73 7.14 -9.57 -17.21
C LYS A 73 6.06 -10.59 -17.65
N THR A 74 6.25 -11.27 -18.78
CA THR A 74 5.36 -12.34 -19.24
C THR A 74 5.41 -13.57 -18.34
N LEU A 75 6.60 -13.99 -17.90
CA LEU A 75 6.77 -15.08 -16.94
C LEU A 75 6.29 -14.70 -15.54
N GLN A 76 6.48 -13.45 -15.11
CA GLN A 76 5.88 -12.93 -13.87
C GLN A 76 4.36 -13.12 -13.89
N PHE A 77 3.71 -12.75 -15.00
CA PHE A 77 2.26 -12.94 -15.15
C PHE A 77 1.86 -14.42 -14.99
N VAL A 78 2.53 -15.33 -15.70
CA VAL A 78 2.21 -16.77 -15.65
C VAL A 78 2.37 -17.31 -14.22
N VAL A 79 3.47 -17.02 -13.55
CA VAL A 79 3.71 -17.47 -12.16
C VAL A 79 2.64 -16.93 -11.21
N LEU A 80 2.33 -15.64 -11.29
CA LEU A 80 1.31 -15.00 -10.45
C LEU A 80 -0.10 -15.53 -10.74
N PHE A 81 -0.40 -15.80 -12.02
CA PHE A 81 -1.66 -16.41 -12.43
C PHE A 81 -1.81 -17.83 -11.88
N LEU A 82 -0.77 -18.66 -11.98
CA LEU A 82 -0.76 -20.01 -11.40
C LEU A 82 -0.92 -19.97 -9.87
N PHE A 83 -0.30 -19.00 -9.20
CA PHE A 83 -0.48 -18.79 -7.76
C PHE A 83 -1.92 -18.43 -7.41
N ALA A 84 -2.54 -17.51 -8.16
CA ALA A 84 -3.95 -17.17 -7.97
C ALA A 84 -4.87 -18.37 -8.25
N ALA A 85 -4.60 -19.16 -9.30
CA ALA A 85 -5.36 -20.37 -9.61
C ALA A 85 -5.26 -21.42 -8.49
N MET A 86 -4.05 -21.67 -7.98
CA MET A 86 -3.84 -22.55 -6.83
C MET A 86 -4.61 -22.07 -5.60
N LEU A 87 -4.59 -20.77 -5.29
CA LEU A 87 -5.37 -20.20 -4.20
C LEU A 87 -6.87 -20.42 -4.37
N ILE A 88 -7.40 -20.24 -5.58
CA ILE A 88 -8.81 -20.49 -5.88
C ILE A 88 -9.16 -21.95 -5.64
N ILE A 89 -8.33 -22.88 -6.13
CA ILE A 89 -8.55 -24.33 -5.99
C ILE A 89 -8.49 -24.75 -4.52
N SER A 90 -7.44 -24.35 -3.80
CA SER A 90 -7.22 -24.69 -2.39
C SER A 90 -8.30 -24.10 -1.47
N ASN A 91 -8.81 -22.90 -1.78
CA ASN A 91 -9.79 -22.19 -0.96
C ASN A 91 -11.21 -22.18 -1.54
N ARG A 92 -11.54 -23.08 -2.47
CA ARG A 92 -12.83 -23.07 -3.21
C ARG A 92 -14.06 -22.93 -2.31
N LYS A 93 -14.11 -23.67 -1.19
CA LYS A 93 -15.25 -23.66 -0.26
C LYS A 93 -15.39 -22.32 0.45
N THR A 94 -14.26 -21.69 0.75
CA THR A 94 -14.20 -20.41 1.45
C THR A 94 -14.57 -19.28 0.50
N ILE A 95 -14.01 -19.28 -0.72
CA ILE A 95 -14.26 -18.26 -1.74
C ILE A 95 -15.73 -18.23 -2.17
N VAL A 96 -16.34 -19.39 -2.45
CA VAL A 96 -17.75 -19.46 -2.87
C VAL A 96 -18.71 -18.94 -1.80
N ARG A 97 -18.37 -19.07 -0.51
CA ARG A 97 -19.21 -18.61 0.61
C ARG A 97 -18.96 -17.16 1.00
N GLN A 98 -17.89 -16.54 0.52
CA GLN A 98 -17.55 -15.18 0.89
C GLN A 98 -18.44 -14.18 0.16
N ARG A 99 -19.00 -13.24 0.92
CA ARG A 99 -19.61 -12.05 0.32
C ARG A 99 -18.49 -11.17 -0.23
N LEU A 100 -18.52 -10.90 -1.53
CA LEU A 100 -17.57 -10.00 -2.17
C LEU A 100 -17.72 -8.60 -1.55
N GLY A 101 -16.60 -8.03 -1.10
CA GLY A 101 -16.57 -6.66 -0.63
C GLY A 101 -16.84 -5.68 -1.78
N LEU A 102 -17.44 -4.53 -1.47
CA LEU A 102 -17.77 -3.50 -2.45
C LEU A 102 -16.56 -3.09 -3.31
N GLY A 103 -15.37 -3.00 -2.71
CA GLY A 103 -14.14 -2.69 -3.44
C GLY A 103 -13.76 -3.73 -4.50
N ILE A 104 -13.96 -5.02 -4.21
CA ILE A 104 -13.71 -6.10 -5.17
C ILE A 104 -14.69 -6.00 -6.34
N ILE A 105 -15.98 -5.81 -6.04
CA ILE A 105 -17.04 -5.71 -7.05
C ILE A 105 -16.74 -4.55 -8.01
N PHE A 106 -16.41 -3.37 -7.49
CA PHE A 106 -16.12 -2.22 -8.34
C PHE A 106 -14.87 -2.40 -9.20
N ILE A 107 -13.79 -2.98 -8.67
CA ILE A 107 -12.60 -3.25 -9.50
C ILE A 107 -12.92 -4.30 -10.58
N MET A 108 -13.72 -5.32 -10.28
CA MET A 108 -14.18 -6.28 -11.29
C MET A 108 -15.01 -5.61 -12.39
N LEU A 109 -15.90 -4.67 -12.04
CA LEU A 109 -16.65 -3.87 -13.02
C LEU A 109 -15.70 -3.00 -13.86
N GLY A 110 -14.70 -2.35 -13.26
CA GLY A 110 -13.67 -1.60 -13.98
C GLY A 110 -12.87 -2.49 -14.96
N SER A 111 -12.49 -3.69 -14.53
CA SER A 111 -11.84 -4.69 -15.38
C SER A 111 -12.75 -5.20 -16.50
N ALA A 112 -14.05 -5.34 -16.26
CA ALA A 112 -15.02 -5.71 -17.29
C ALA A 112 -15.16 -4.61 -18.36
N VAL A 113 -15.21 -3.33 -17.95
CA VAL A 113 -15.15 -2.20 -18.88
C VAL A 113 -13.85 -2.25 -19.68
N HIS A 114 -12.70 -2.45 -19.03
CA HIS A 114 -11.41 -2.57 -19.74
C HIS A 114 -11.40 -3.70 -20.78
N CYS A 115 -11.94 -4.86 -20.43
CA CYS A 115 -12.07 -5.99 -21.35
C CYS A 115 -12.92 -5.62 -22.57
N PHE A 116 -14.07 -4.97 -22.35
CA PHE A 116 -14.94 -4.50 -23.43
C PHE A 116 -14.22 -3.50 -24.35
N SER A 117 -13.46 -2.55 -23.80
CA SER A 117 -12.70 -1.57 -24.59
C SER A 117 -11.63 -2.23 -25.45
N ILE A 118 -10.96 -3.27 -24.93
CA ILE A 118 -10.01 -4.08 -25.71
C ILE A 118 -10.73 -4.79 -26.86
N LEU A 119 -11.85 -5.46 -26.59
CA LEU A 119 -12.63 -6.17 -27.62
C LEU A 119 -13.13 -5.22 -28.71
N PHE A 120 -13.62 -4.05 -28.32
CA PHE A 120 -14.10 -3.02 -29.24
C PHE A 120 -12.99 -2.55 -30.19
N GLN A 121 -11.79 -2.28 -29.67
CA GLN A 121 -10.64 -1.93 -30.52
C GLN A 121 -10.22 -3.05 -31.47
N CYS A 122 -10.27 -4.30 -31.02
CA CYS A 122 -9.98 -5.44 -31.91
C CYS A 122 -10.97 -5.51 -33.08
N VAL A 123 -12.26 -5.23 -32.84
CA VAL A 123 -13.30 -5.19 -33.88
C VAL A 123 -13.04 -4.04 -34.87
N GLN A 124 -12.48 -2.92 -34.41
CA GLN A 124 -12.09 -1.80 -35.28
C GLN A 124 -10.84 -2.07 -36.13
N GLY A 125 -10.20 -3.23 -36.00
CA GLY A 125 -9.08 -3.65 -36.86
C GLY A 125 -7.72 -3.05 -36.46
N VAL A 126 -7.60 -2.41 -35.30
CA VAL A 126 -6.33 -1.84 -34.83
C VAL A 126 -5.50 -2.93 -34.12
N ILE A 127 -4.62 -3.64 -34.84
CA ILE A 127 -3.92 -4.81 -34.27
C ILE A 127 -2.40 -4.67 -34.35
N ASP A 128 -1.82 -3.94 -33.39
CA ASP A 128 -0.48 -4.29 -32.90
C ASP A 128 -0.65 -5.41 -31.87
N VAL A 129 -0.33 -6.65 -32.29
CA VAL A 129 -0.46 -7.86 -31.45
C VAL A 129 0.30 -7.71 -30.12
N LYS A 130 1.47 -7.05 -30.12
CA LYS A 130 2.27 -6.88 -28.89
C LYS A 130 1.53 -5.99 -27.90
N ARG A 131 0.88 -4.93 -28.38
CA ARG A 131 0.10 -4.01 -27.54
C ARG A 131 -1.20 -4.63 -27.05
N LEU A 132 -1.85 -5.43 -27.89
CA LEU A 132 -3.02 -6.21 -27.50
C LEU A 132 -2.68 -7.18 -26.34
N LEU A 133 -1.61 -7.96 -26.48
CA LEU A 133 -1.16 -8.88 -25.44
C LEU A 133 -0.77 -8.14 -24.15
N ALA A 134 -0.13 -6.98 -24.26
CA ALA A 134 0.17 -6.13 -23.11
C ALA A 134 -1.11 -5.63 -22.41
N ALA A 135 -2.13 -5.23 -23.16
CA ALA A 135 -3.42 -4.80 -22.62
C ALA A 135 -4.16 -5.94 -21.90
N ILE A 136 -4.15 -7.15 -22.48
CA ILE A 136 -4.73 -8.36 -21.87
C ILE A 136 -4.01 -8.71 -20.56
N ASN A 137 -2.67 -8.66 -20.55
CA ASN A 137 -1.87 -8.87 -19.34
C ASN A 137 -2.24 -7.84 -18.26
N THR A 138 -2.29 -6.55 -18.62
CA THR A 138 -2.71 -5.48 -17.70
C THR A 138 -4.11 -5.71 -17.15
N MET A 139 -5.11 -6.03 -17.98
CA MET A 139 -6.47 -6.31 -17.50
C MET A 139 -6.49 -7.53 -16.55
N SER A 140 -5.79 -8.60 -16.93
CA SER A 140 -5.77 -9.85 -16.18
C SER A 140 -5.03 -9.74 -14.86
N ILE A 141 -3.95 -8.96 -14.79
CA ILE A 141 -3.17 -8.82 -13.54
C ILE A 141 -3.98 -8.10 -12.44
N TRP A 142 -4.93 -7.23 -12.79
CA TRP A 142 -5.87 -6.67 -11.81
C TRP A 142 -6.75 -7.75 -11.16
N LEU A 143 -7.22 -8.73 -11.95
CA LEU A 143 -8.02 -9.85 -11.44
C LEU A 143 -7.17 -10.81 -10.58
N VAL A 144 -5.93 -11.06 -10.97
CA VAL A 144 -4.95 -11.82 -10.17
C VAL A 144 -4.70 -11.11 -8.83
N ALA A 145 -4.44 -9.81 -8.85
CA ALA A 145 -4.21 -9.00 -7.64
C ALA A 145 -5.44 -9.00 -6.72
N LEU A 146 -6.65 -8.89 -7.27
CA LEU A 146 -7.91 -9.02 -6.50
C LEU A 146 -8.05 -10.40 -5.84
N THR A 147 -7.67 -11.46 -6.54
CA THR A 147 -7.68 -12.82 -5.98
C THR A 147 -6.74 -12.92 -4.79
N LEU A 148 -5.54 -12.35 -4.89
CA LEU A 148 -4.59 -12.29 -3.77
C LEU A 148 -5.11 -11.46 -2.59
N TYR A 149 -5.72 -10.30 -2.85
CA TYR A 149 -6.39 -9.49 -1.82
C TYR A 149 -7.48 -10.29 -1.09
N GLY A 150 -8.34 -10.97 -1.85
CA GLY A 150 -9.41 -11.83 -1.33
C GLY A 150 -8.87 -13.03 -0.54
N ALA A 151 -7.74 -13.60 -0.94
CA ALA A 151 -7.08 -14.64 -0.17
C ALA A 151 -6.54 -14.10 1.17
N CYS A 152 -5.80 -12.99 1.14
CA CYS A 152 -5.20 -12.38 2.33
C CYS A 152 -6.25 -11.90 3.35
N ILE A 153 -7.36 -11.28 2.92
CA ILE A 153 -8.41 -10.80 3.85
C ILE A 153 -9.10 -11.94 4.60
N ASN A 154 -9.13 -13.14 4.01
CA ASN A 154 -9.80 -14.31 4.58
C ASN A 154 -8.85 -15.34 5.20
N ALA A 155 -7.54 -15.12 5.08
CA ALA A 155 -6.52 -15.98 5.64
C ALA A 155 -6.71 -16.17 7.15
N GLN A 156 -6.42 -17.38 7.62
CA GLN A 156 -6.51 -17.78 9.02
C GLN A 156 -5.20 -17.46 9.75
N PHE A 157 -4.81 -16.18 9.76
CA PHE A 157 -3.54 -15.78 10.37
C PHE A 157 -3.51 -16.14 11.86
N LYS A 158 -2.40 -16.73 12.27
CA LYS A 158 -1.99 -17.02 13.65
C LYS A 158 -1.03 -15.93 14.12
N PHE A 159 -0.78 -15.91 15.43
CA PHE A 159 0.13 -14.94 16.05
C PHE A 159 1.54 -14.96 15.41
N ASN A 160 2.08 -16.15 15.14
CA ASN A 160 3.43 -16.31 14.56
C ASN A 160 3.52 -15.79 13.11
N ASP A 161 2.40 -15.74 12.38
CA ASP A 161 2.40 -15.36 10.97
C ASP A 161 2.68 -13.86 10.80
N ARG A 162 2.38 -13.06 11.83
CA ARG A 162 2.75 -11.64 11.84
C ARG A 162 4.26 -11.46 11.79
N ARG A 163 4.96 -12.10 12.72
CA ARG A 163 6.43 -12.10 12.75
C ARG A 163 7.00 -12.62 11.43
N LEU A 164 6.34 -13.60 10.80
CA LEU A 164 6.73 -14.10 9.50
C LEU A 164 6.59 -13.05 8.39
N ILE A 165 5.46 -12.33 8.31
CA ILE A 165 5.25 -11.23 7.35
C ILE A 165 6.32 -10.15 7.50
N TYR A 166 6.63 -9.75 8.73
CA TYR A 166 7.66 -8.74 8.98
C TYR A 166 9.06 -9.24 8.64
N ARG A 167 9.36 -10.51 8.95
CA ARG A 167 10.61 -11.15 8.52
C ARG A 167 10.75 -11.13 7.00
N TYR A 168 9.71 -11.50 6.25
CA TYR A 168 9.77 -11.44 4.79
C TYR A 168 9.95 -10.01 4.28
N THR A 169 9.24 -9.04 4.86
CA THR A 169 9.40 -7.62 4.51
C THR A 169 10.84 -7.15 4.75
N PHE A 170 11.42 -7.47 5.92
CA PHE A 170 12.79 -7.13 6.27
C PHE A 170 13.81 -7.84 5.36
N MET A 171 13.66 -9.15 5.12
CA MET A 171 14.50 -9.89 4.19
C MET A 171 14.47 -9.29 2.79
N ASN A 172 13.31 -8.80 2.33
CA ASN A 172 13.22 -8.15 1.03
C ASN A 172 14.07 -6.87 0.97
N TYR A 173 14.18 -6.10 2.05
CA TYR A 173 15.10 -4.96 2.11
C TYR A 173 16.57 -5.37 2.21
N ILE A 174 16.90 -6.46 2.90
CA ILE A 174 18.27 -7.00 2.89
C ILE A 174 18.68 -7.40 1.47
N ILE A 175 17.81 -8.13 0.75
CA ILE A 175 18.09 -8.54 -0.62
C ILE A 175 18.26 -7.32 -1.53
N LEU A 176 17.42 -6.27 -1.37
CA LEU A 176 17.62 -5.00 -2.08
C LEU A 176 18.98 -4.35 -1.77
N GLY A 177 19.42 -4.40 -0.50
CA GLY A 177 20.74 -3.92 -0.10
C GLY A 177 21.88 -4.71 -0.73
N ILE A 178 21.76 -6.03 -0.82
CA ILE A 178 22.72 -6.88 -1.52
C ILE A 178 22.77 -6.51 -3.01
N ILE A 179 21.61 -6.37 -3.66
CA ILE A 179 21.50 -5.95 -5.07
C ILE A 179 22.16 -4.58 -5.27
N TYR A 180 21.98 -3.65 -4.34
CA TYR A 180 22.61 -2.33 -4.38
C TYR A 180 24.13 -2.40 -4.24
N ILE A 181 24.65 -3.24 -3.34
CA ILE A 181 26.11 -3.46 -3.23
C ILE A 181 26.66 -4.05 -4.53
N VAL A 182 25.96 -5.02 -5.13
CA VAL A 182 26.34 -5.59 -6.44
C VAL A 182 26.35 -4.52 -7.52
N TYR A 183 25.36 -3.61 -7.53
CA TYR A 183 25.32 -2.45 -8.42
C TYR A 183 26.56 -1.56 -8.28
N LEU A 184 27.04 -1.28 -7.06
CA LEU A 184 28.23 -0.45 -6.84
C LEU A 184 29.54 -1.10 -7.33
N ILE A 185 29.59 -2.44 -7.37
CA ILE A 185 30.81 -3.19 -7.71
C ILE A 185 30.86 -3.52 -9.22
N LEU A 186 29.72 -3.73 -9.87
CA LEU A 186 29.69 -4.17 -11.27
C LEU A 186 29.90 -3.02 -12.26
N PRO A 187 30.94 -3.06 -13.11
CA PRO A 187 31.25 -1.95 -14.01
C PRO A 187 30.20 -1.73 -15.11
N LYS A 188 29.49 -2.78 -15.53
CA LYS A 188 28.48 -2.71 -16.60
C LYS A 188 27.06 -2.46 -16.09
N ASN A 189 26.83 -2.48 -14.77
CA ASN A 189 25.49 -2.39 -14.16
C ASN A 189 24.44 -3.36 -14.74
N THR A 190 24.88 -4.46 -15.33
CA THR A 190 24.01 -5.53 -15.86
C THR A 190 24.47 -6.89 -15.33
N ILE A 191 23.51 -7.78 -15.12
CA ILE A 191 23.74 -9.18 -14.75
C ILE A 191 23.19 -10.05 -15.88
N SER A 192 24.04 -10.84 -16.52
CA SER A 192 23.62 -11.79 -17.56
C SER A 192 23.34 -13.16 -16.95
N LEU A 193 22.10 -13.64 -17.06
CA LEU A 193 21.67 -14.98 -16.67
C LEU A 193 21.23 -15.76 -17.92
N GLY A 194 22.21 -16.26 -18.67
CA GLY A 194 21.96 -16.92 -19.96
C GLY A 194 21.36 -15.92 -20.96
N PRO A 195 20.17 -16.18 -21.53
CA PRO A 195 19.52 -15.27 -22.47
C PRO A 195 18.87 -14.05 -21.80
N LEU A 196 18.84 -14.00 -20.46
CA LEU A 196 18.23 -12.92 -19.71
C LEU A 196 19.29 -11.88 -19.31
N GLU A 197 19.10 -10.64 -19.76
CA GLU A 197 19.90 -9.51 -19.29
C GLU A 197 19.10 -8.72 -18.24
N LEU A 198 19.65 -8.64 -17.03
CA LEU A 198 19.05 -7.92 -15.92
C LEU A 198 19.77 -6.60 -15.69
N SER A 199 19.08 -5.49 -15.91
CA SER A 199 19.64 -4.16 -15.67
C SER A 199 19.52 -3.78 -14.18
N LEU A 200 20.64 -3.38 -13.57
CA LEU A 200 20.69 -2.82 -12.22
C LEU A 200 20.55 -1.30 -12.22
N SER A 201 20.88 -0.66 -13.34
CA SER A 201 20.66 0.75 -13.57
C SER A 201 20.02 1.05 -14.91
N MET A 202 19.46 2.24 -15.01
CA MET A 202 18.93 2.80 -16.25
C MET A 202 19.63 4.14 -16.52
N ALA A 203 20.02 4.35 -17.77
CA ALA A 203 20.58 5.62 -18.21
C ALA A 203 19.51 6.71 -18.15
N ASP A 204 19.92 7.88 -17.68
CA ASP A 204 19.09 9.06 -17.60
C ASP A 204 19.82 10.25 -18.22
N TYR A 205 19.22 10.79 -19.26
CA TYR A 205 19.75 11.91 -20.03
C TYR A 205 19.29 13.22 -19.39
N LEU A 206 20.18 13.83 -18.61
CA LEU A 206 20.02 15.18 -18.07
C LEU A 206 20.68 16.19 -19.02
N GLU A 207 20.32 17.46 -18.90
CA GLU A 207 21.04 18.54 -19.60
C GLU A 207 22.51 18.60 -19.18
N SER A 208 22.81 18.20 -17.93
CA SER A 208 24.18 18.08 -17.39
C SER A 208 24.93 16.81 -17.82
N GLY A 209 24.34 15.95 -18.67
CA GLY A 209 24.95 14.71 -19.15
C GLY A 209 24.18 13.44 -18.80
N VAL A 210 24.78 12.29 -19.10
CA VAL A 210 24.20 10.97 -18.83
C VAL A 210 24.49 10.56 -17.39
N SER A 211 23.45 10.33 -16.60
CA SER A 211 23.56 9.78 -15.24
C SER A 211 22.96 8.38 -15.17
N ALA A 212 23.51 7.53 -14.31
CA ALA A 212 22.93 6.20 -14.03
C ALA A 212 21.96 6.31 -12.84
N ARG A 213 20.76 5.74 -13.00
CA ARG A 213 19.78 5.62 -11.91
C ARG A 213 19.69 4.17 -11.45
N PHE A 214 19.74 3.94 -10.14
CA PHE A 214 19.52 2.61 -9.60
C PHE A 214 18.07 2.16 -9.82
N VAL A 215 17.87 1.00 -10.45
CA VAL A 215 16.55 0.40 -10.66
C VAL A 215 16.35 -0.90 -9.87
N GLY A 216 17.42 -1.50 -9.33
CA GLY A 216 17.32 -2.63 -8.39
C GLY A 216 16.55 -3.83 -8.93
N LEU A 217 16.72 -4.15 -10.23
CA LEU A 217 16.02 -5.21 -10.97
C LEU A 217 14.52 -4.95 -11.25
N PHE A 218 13.99 -3.78 -10.89
CA PHE A 218 12.65 -3.37 -11.29
C PHE A 218 12.60 -2.87 -12.73
N ASP A 219 11.43 -2.98 -13.35
CA ASP A 219 11.16 -2.46 -14.71
C ASP A 219 11.42 -0.95 -14.84
N THR A 220 11.32 -0.21 -13.73
CA THR A 220 11.51 1.25 -13.69
C THR A 220 12.19 1.69 -12.40
N ALA A 221 12.86 2.85 -12.43
CA ALA A 221 13.43 3.49 -11.24
C ALA A 221 12.38 3.81 -10.15
N LEU A 222 11.11 4.01 -10.54
CA LEU A 222 10.01 4.21 -9.59
C LEU A 222 9.62 2.93 -8.84
N GLY A 223 10.09 1.76 -9.31
CA GLY A 223 9.73 0.48 -8.72
C GLY A 223 10.18 0.31 -7.27
N ILE A 224 11.34 0.86 -6.92
CA ILE A 224 11.83 0.89 -5.53
C ILE A 224 10.90 1.78 -4.67
N GLY A 225 10.42 2.89 -5.22
CA GLY A 225 9.42 3.76 -4.57
C GLY A 225 8.08 3.05 -4.34
N HIS A 226 7.59 2.28 -5.33
CA HIS A 226 6.41 1.43 -5.16
C HIS A 226 6.60 0.42 -4.03
N PHE A 227 7.70 -0.33 -4.06
CA PHE A 227 8.03 -1.32 -3.02
C PHE A 227 8.08 -0.68 -1.63
N TYR A 228 8.69 0.50 -1.51
CA TYR A 228 8.75 1.27 -0.27
C TYR A 228 7.36 1.67 0.24
N CYS A 229 6.56 2.31 -0.60
CA CYS A 229 5.22 2.78 -0.23
C CYS A 229 4.29 1.62 0.15
N ILE A 230 4.39 0.49 -0.55
CA ILE A 230 3.58 -0.70 -0.29
C ILE A 230 3.95 -1.36 1.03
N SER A 231 5.25 -1.45 1.37
CA SER A 231 5.71 -2.17 2.56
C SER A 231 5.73 -1.32 3.84
N ALA A 232 5.83 0.01 3.74
CA ALA A 232 5.86 0.92 4.89
C ALA A 232 4.68 0.73 5.88
N PRO A 233 3.41 0.56 5.45
CA PRO A 233 2.30 0.28 6.36
C PRO A 233 2.50 -0.97 7.22
N LEU A 234 3.14 -2.02 6.69
CA LEU A 234 3.43 -3.24 7.44
C LEU A 234 4.51 -2.97 8.50
N LEU A 235 5.54 -2.20 8.18
CA LEU A 235 6.58 -1.81 9.14
C LEU A 235 6.02 -0.96 10.29
N VAL A 236 5.11 -0.02 10.00
CA VAL A 236 4.40 0.76 11.03
C VAL A 236 3.56 -0.13 11.92
N LEU A 237 2.87 -1.11 11.32
CA LEU A 237 2.08 -2.05 12.10
C LEU A 237 2.96 -2.93 12.99
N TYR A 238 4.13 -3.37 12.51
CA TYR A 238 5.09 -4.14 13.31
C TYR A 238 5.55 -3.37 14.54
N ALA A 239 5.95 -2.12 14.34
CA ALA A 239 6.42 -1.25 15.41
C ALA A 239 5.36 -1.02 16.50
N SER A 240 4.07 -1.08 16.15
CA SER A 240 2.95 -0.93 17.08
C SER A 240 2.73 -2.15 18.00
N GLU A 241 3.52 -3.22 17.88
CA GLU A 241 3.37 -4.44 18.69
C GLU A 241 4.04 -4.37 20.07
N ASN A 242 4.48 -3.17 20.50
CA ASN A 242 5.04 -2.87 21.83
C ASN A 242 6.29 -3.67 22.21
N GLU A 243 6.97 -4.32 21.25
CA GLU A 243 8.31 -4.85 21.49
C GLU A 243 9.34 -3.79 21.11
N ARG A 244 10.16 -3.36 22.07
CA ARG A 244 11.24 -2.37 21.90
C ARG A 244 12.09 -2.61 20.63
N HIS A 245 12.38 -3.88 20.34
CA HIS A 245 13.12 -4.33 19.17
C HIS A 245 12.37 -4.12 17.84
N SER A 246 11.04 -4.29 17.84
CA SER A 246 10.22 -4.14 16.63
C SER A 246 10.17 -2.70 16.11
N ALA A 247 10.05 -1.72 17.02
CA ALA A 247 10.03 -0.31 16.65
C ALA A 247 11.38 0.13 16.05
N LEU A 248 12.49 -0.22 16.70
CA LEU A 248 13.83 0.08 16.20
C LEU A 248 14.08 -0.56 14.83
N LEU A 249 13.75 -1.85 14.68
CA LEU A 249 13.94 -2.57 13.41
C LEU A 249 13.11 -1.94 12.29
N SER A 250 11.86 -1.57 12.56
CA SER A 250 11.02 -0.87 11.58
C SER A 250 11.59 0.49 11.17
N VAL A 251 12.08 1.30 12.12
CA VAL A 251 12.69 2.60 11.82
C VAL A 251 13.95 2.43 10.97
N ILE A 252 14.85 1.51 11.35
CA ILE A 252 16.05 1.19 10.56
C ILE A 252 15.66 0.76 9.15
N THR A 253 14.65 -0.09 9.02
CA THR A 253 14.17 -0.59 7.72
C THR A 253 13.56 0.53 6.88
N LEU A 254 12.80 1.46 7.48
CA LEU A 254 12.24 2.62 6.80
C LEU A 254 13.32 3.58 6.30
N PHE A 255 14.37 3.83 7.09
CA PHE A 255 15.49 4.66 6.65
C PHE A 255 16.33 3.96 5.56
N ALA A 256 16.63 2.68 5.71
CA ALA A 256 17.33 1.90 4.69
C ALA A 256 16.54 1.86 3.37
N GLY A 257 15.22 1.66 3.45
CA GLY A 257 14.33 1.72 2.30
C GLY A 257 14.31 3.07 1.62
N TYR A 258 14.21 4.15 2.39
CA TYR A 258 14.24 5.51 1.86
C TYR A 258 15.60 5.84 1.23
N PHE A 259 16.70 5.37 1.81
CA PHE A 259 18.03 5.47 1.22
C PHE A 259 18.06 4.87 -0.20
N PHE A 260 17.50 3.68 -0.42
CA PHE A 260 17.42 3.11 -1.77
C PHE A 260 16.55 3.94 -2.73
N VAL A 261 15.51 4.60 -2.23
CA VAL A 261 14.72 5.55 -3.03
C VAL A 261 15.56 6.75 -3.45
N LEU A 262 16.43 7.29 -2.58
CA LEU A 262 17.35 8.37 -2.95
C LEU A 262 18.25 7.96 -4.14
N GLN A 263 18.75 6.71 -4.14
CA GLN A 263 19.60 6.18 -5.21
C GLN A 263 18.91 6.06 -6.58
N THR A 264 17.57 6.13 -6.62
CA THR A 264 16.83 6.15 -7.88
C THR A 264 16.90 7.50 -8.60
N ASN A 265 17.33 8.56 -7.91
CA ASN A 265 17.26 9.96 -8.35
C ASN A 265 15.85 10.36 -8.86
N SER A 266 14.80 9.69 -8.38
CA SER A 266 13.42 10.01 -8.74
C SER A 266 12.86 11.06 -7.80
N ARG A 267 12.74 12.31 -8.25
CA ARG A 267 12.27 13.45 -7.42
C ARG A 267 10.92 13.16 -6.74
N ILE A 268 9.96 12.61 -7.48
CA ILE A 268 8.66 12.27 -6.90
C ILE A 268 8.75 11.10 -5.91
N GLY A 269 9.60 10.11 -6.19
CA GLY A 269 9.92 9.04 -5.26
C GLY A 269 10.46 9.58 -3.96
N ILE A 270 11.47 10.45 -4.03
CA ILE A 270 12.11 11.10 -2.90
C ILE A 270 11.09 11.89 -2.09
N VAL A 271 10.28 12.76 -2.72
CA VAL A 271 9.29 13.58 -2.00
C VAL A 271 8.21 12.74 -1.33
N VAL A 272 7.53 11.85 -2.07
CA VAL A 272 6.40 11.11 -1.52
C VAL A 272 6.86 10.05 -0.52
N CYS A 273 7.94 9.32 -0.82
CA CYS A 273 8.50 8.34 0.12
C CYS A 273 9.10 9.04 1.35
N GLY A 274 9.64 10.25 1.20
CA GLY A 274 10.13 11.06 2.31
C GLY A 274 9.00 11.46 3.25
N VAL A 275 7.87 11.96 2.72
CA VAL A 275 6.67 12.25 3.52
C VAL A 275 6.15 10.99 4.22
N ILE A 276 6.08 9.86 3.52
CA ILE A 276 5.71 8.57 4.11
C ILE A 276 6.66 8.19 5.25
N CYS A 277 7.96 8.33 5.05
CA CYS A 277 8.99 8.04 6.05
C CYS A 277 8.78 8.90 7.30
N VAL A 278 8.63 10.22 7.13
CA VAL A 278 8.41 11.17 8.23
C VAL A 278 7.15 10.83 9.01
N VAL A 279 6.02 10.60 8.33
CA VAL A 279 4.75 10.26 9.00
C VAL A 279 4.86 8.92 9.74
N ALA A 280 5.42 7.90 9.09
CA ALA A 280 5.60 6.57 9.67
C ALA A 280 6.52 6.60 10.90
N VAL A 281 7.69 7.21 10.77
CA VAL A 281 8.68 7.32 11.85
C VAL A 281 8.13 8.18 12.99
N SER A 282 7.54 9.34 12.71
CA SER A 282 6.92 10.19 13.75
C SER A 282 5.85 9.44 14.54
N TYR A 283 5.00 8.67 13.85
CA TYR A 283 4.00 7.85 14.52
C TYR A 283 4.64 6.77 15.43
N ILE A 284 5.66 6.07 14.95
CA ILE A 284 6.38 5.06 15.73
C ILE A 284 7.00 5.70 16.98
N MET A 285 7.63 6.87 16.82
CA MET A 285 8.25 7.63 17.91
C MET A 285 7.22 8.06 18.97
N CYS A 286 6.09 8.62 18.53
CA CYS A 286 5.02 9.08 19.42
C CYS A 286 4.32 7.95 20.18
N THR A 287 4.36 6.72 19.65
CA THR A 287 3.71 5.57 20.28
C THR A 287 4.65 4.74 21.16
N SER A 288 5.97 4.88 21.00
CA SER A 288 6.93 4.28 21.93
C SER A 288 7.25 5.22 23.09
N ASN A 289 6.63 4.99 24.25
CA ASN A 289 6.93 5.77 25.47
C ASN A 289 8.42 5.71 25.86
N GLU A 290 9.07 4.56 25.64
CA GLU A 290 10.46 4.32 26.04
C GLU A 290 11.50 5.13 25.25
N TYR A 291 11.15 5.61 24.06
CA TYR A 291 12.12 6.26 23.17
C TYR A 291 11.77 7.69 22.82
N LYS A 292 10.66 8.21 23.34
CA LYS A 292 10.20 9.56 23.04
C LYS A 292 11.32 10.59 23.22
N GLU A 293 12.16 10.40 24.25
CA GLU A 293 13.32 11.25 24.54
C GLU A 293 14.45 11.09 23.51
N ILE A 294 14.92 9.86 23.23
CA ILE A 294 15.97 9.60 22.23
C ILE A 294 15.57 10.16 20.87
N PHE A 295 14.31 9.94 20.51
CA PHE A 295 13.75 10.35 19.24
C PHE A 295 13.50 11.85 19.15
N PHE A 296 13.09 12.48 20.25
CA PHE A 296 13.05 13.94 20.37
C PHE A 296 14.45 14.54 20.22
N CYS A 297 15.47 13.95 20.84
CA CYS A 297 16.87 14.35 20.65
C CYS A 297 17.31 14.22 19.18
N ILE A 298 17.01 13.09 18.51
CA ILE A 298 17.30 12.92 17.08
C ILE A 298 16.59 13.96 16.23
N ALA A 299 15.31 14.24 16.52
CA ALA A 299 14.53 15.24 15.79
C ALA A 299 15.11 16.66 15.97
N ILE A 300 15.53 17.01 17.20
CA ILE A 300 16.24 18.26 17.49
C ILE A 300 17.55 18.33 16.73
N VAL A 301 18.35 17.26 16.74
CA VAL A 301 19.63 17.21 16.01
C VAL A 301 19.40 17.37 14.51
N LEU A 302 18.43 16.67 13.94
CA LEU A 302 18.08 16.80 12.52
C LEU A 302 17.58 18.21 12.18
N LEU A 303 16.77 18.83 13.04
CA LEU A 303 16.31 20.20 12.88
C LEU A 303 17.48 21.19 12.96
N LEU A 304 18.40 21.02 13.91
CA LEU A 304 19.59 21.86 14.05
C LEU A 304 20.51 21.70 12.84
N VAL A 305 20.73 20.48 12.36
CA VAL A 305 21.50 20.23 11.13
C VAL A 305 20.81 20.91 9.94
N LEU A 306 19.49 20.79 9.82
CA LEU A 306 18.73 21.45 8.75
C LEU A 306 18.85 22.99 8.85
N LEU A 307 18.75 23.56 10.05
CA LEU A 307 18.88 25.00 10.30
C LEU A 307 20.31 25.49 10.04
N VAL A 308 21.34 24.73 10.41
CA VAL A 308 22.74 25.06 10.12
C VAL A 308 23.00 24.99 8.62
N VAL A 309 22.53 23.94 7.95
CA VAL A 309 22.61 23.83 6.49
C VAL A 309 21.88 24.98 5.79
N ALA A 310 20.69 25.34 6.25
CA ALA A 310 19.93 26.47 5.74
C ALA A 310 20.64 27.81 5.99
N ALA A 311 21.15 28.05 7.20
CA ALA A 311 21.81 29.30 7.57
C ALA A 311 23.16 29.52 6.86
N LEU A 312 23.91 28.44 6.62
CA LEU A 312 25.22 28.52 5.96
C LEU A 312 25.14 28.62 4.44
N ASN A 313 24.00 28.32 3.82
CA ASN A 313 23.95 28.18 2.36
C ASN A 313 22.56 28.40 1.75
N LEU A 314 21.79 29.36 2.27
CA LEU A 314 20.42 29.60 1.81
C LEU A 314 20.36 29.92 0.31
N SER A 315 21.29 30.71 -0.24
CA SER A 315 21.40 30.96 -1.69
C SER A 315 21.72 29.69 -2.48
N SER A 316 22.75 28.93 -2.08
CA SER A 316 23.16 27.70 -2.76
C SER A 316 22.12 26.58 -2.68
N ILE A 317 21.33 26.51 -1.59
CA ILE A 317 20.20 25.58 -1.49
C ILE A 317 19.08 26.02 -2.40
N THR A 318 18.80 27.32 -2.49
CA THR A 318 17.74 27.83 -3.37
C THR A 318 18.13 27.60 -4.83
N GLU A 319 19.37 27.87 -5.21
CA GLU A 319 19.93 27.54 -6.53
C GLU A 319 19.92 26.03 -6.77
N TYR A 320 20.38 25.21 -5.83
CA TYR A 320 20.32 23.75 -5.93
C TYR A 320 18.88 23.24 -6.07
N VAL A 321 17.91 23.83 -5.37
CA VAL A 321 16.50 23.48 -5.48
C VAL A 321 15.95 23.92 -6.83
N ILE A 322 16.27 25.13 -7.29
CA ILE A 322 15.88 25.66 -8.60
C ILE A 322 16.48 24.79 -9.71
N ASP A 323 17.77 24.46 -9.64
CA ASP A 323 18.46 23.54 -10.55
C ASP A 323 17.90 22.13 -10.42
N LEU A 324 17.60 21.66 -9.22
CA LEU A 324 16.93 20.38 -9.01
C LEU A 324 15.52 20.41 -9.59
N PHE A 325 14.83 21.53 -9.71
CA PHE A 325 13.54 21.59 -10.42
C PHE A 325 13.74 21.72 -11.94
N ASN A 326 14.68 22.55 -12.38
CA ASN A 326 14.89 22.93 -13.78
C ASN A 326 15.73 21.92 -14.59
N SER A 327 16.66 21.19 -13.96
CA SER A 327 17.56 20.21 -14.63
C SER A 327 16.87 19.02 -15.31
N ARG A 328 15.53 18.90 -15.19
CA ARG A 328 14.71 17.92 -15.93
C ARG A 328 13.44 18.53 -16.50
N ALA A 329 13.49 19.79 -16.93
CA ALA A 329 12.40 20.39 -17.68
C ALA A 329 11.96 19.48 -18.84
N GLY A 330 12.90 18.84 -19.54
CA GLY A 330 12.63 17.87 -20.60
C GLY A 330 11.81 16.64 -20.17
N SER A 331 12.18 15.96 -19.07
CA SER A 331 11.46 14.76 -18.61
C SER A 331 10.05 15.08 -18.10
N ASN A 332 9.90 16.20 -17.37
CA ASN A 332 8.58 16.66 -16.93
C ASN A 332 7.72 17.08 -18.13
N ARG A 333 8.28 17.83 -19.07
CA ARG A 333 7.59 18.23 -20.30
C ARG A 333 7.12 17.02 -21.10
N ALA A 334 7.98 16.01 -21.27
CA ALA A 334 7.60 14.77 -21.96
C ALA A 334 6.44 14.05 -21.25
N ARG A 335 6.45 13.98 -19.91
CA ARG A 335 5.34 13.40 -19.13
C ARG A 335 4.05 14.20 -19.28
N PHE A 336 4.09 15.52 -19.17
CA PHE A 336 2.90 16.37 -19.36
C PHE A 336 2.37 16.29 -20.79
N GLN A 337 3.24 16.18 -21.79
CA GLN A 337 2.84 15.92 -23.17
C GLN A 337 2.13 14.57 -23.31
N ILE A 338 2.66 13.51 -22.71
CA ILE A 338 1.97 12.20 -22.66
C ILE A 338 0.60 12.36 -22.03
N TYR A 339 0.50 13.04 -20.89
CA TYR A 339 -0.76 13.25 -20.17
C TYR A 339 -1.78 14.00 -21.03
N GLU A 340 -1.38 15.13 -21.61
CA GLU A 340 -2.24 15.95 -22.46
C GLU A 340 -2.73 15.16 -23.69
N GLN A 341 -1.81 14.50 -24.40
CA GLN A 341 -2.14 13.68 -25.57
C GLN A 341 -3.05 12.51 -25.21
N SER A 342 -2.81 11.85 -24.07
CA SER A 342 -3.64 10.76 -23.58
C SER A 342 -5.06 11.21 -23.29
N LEU A 343 -5.21 12.35 -22.61
CA LEU A 343 -6.51 12.94 -22.30
C LEU A 343 -7.24 13.39 -23.56
N ARG A 344 -6.54 14.08 -24.47
CA ARG A 344 -7.12 14.54 -25.72
C ARG A 344 -7.61 13.36 -26.57
N MET A 345 -6.79 12.32 -26.71
CA MET A 345 -7.13 11.15 -27.51
C MET A 345 -8.34 10.42 -26.94
N VAL A 346 -8.36 10.12 -25.63
CA VAL A 346 -9.49 9.40 -25.04
C VAL A 346 -10.79 10.23 -25.06
N MET A 347 -10.70 11.54 -24.83
CA MET A 347 -11.89 12.40 -24.84
C MET A 347 -12.48 12.57 -26.24
N ASN A 348 -11.65 12.51 -27.28
CA ASN A 348 -12.10 12.65 -28.66
C ASN A 348 -12.62 11.33 -29.25
N GLU A 349 -12.00 10.20 -28.91
CA GLU A 349 -12.27 8.92 -29.57
C GLU A 349 -13.24 8.03 -28.77
N SER A 350 -13.11 7.95 -27.45
CA SER A 350 -13.92 7.05 -26.61
C SER A 350 -13.97 7.55 -25.15
N PRO A 351 -14.68 8.64 -24.85
CA PRO A 351 -14.67 9.25 -23.53
C PRO A 351 -15.29 8.36 -22.44
N LEU A 352 -16.33 7.59 -22.79
CA LEU A 352 -17.08 6.78 -21.82
C LEU A 352 -16.42 5.44 -21.51
N MET A 353 -15.95 4.74 -22.55
CA MET A 353 -15.42 3.38 -22.46
C MET A 353 -13.90 3.32 -22.58
N GLY A 354 -13.24 4.38 -23.04
CA GLY A 354 -11.79 4.39 -23.24
C GLY A 354 -11.34 3.58 -24.43
N LEU A 355 -10.03 3.53 -24.61
CA LEU A 355 -9.38 2.92 -25.77
C LEU A 355 -8.90 1.49 -25.52
N GLY A 356 -8.86 1.01 -24.28
CA GLY A 356 -8.43 -0.37 -23.95
C GLY A 356 -6.93 -0.68 -24.14
N ILE A 357 -6.34 -0.24 -25.24
CA ILE A 357 -4.98 -0.56 -25.70
C ILE A 357 -4.15 0.74 -25.74
N LYS A 358 -3.00 0.75 -25.07
CA LYS A 358 -2.10 1.92 -25.04
C LYS A 358 -1.33 2.04 -26.36
N TYR A 359 -1.55 3.11 -27.12
CA TYR A 359 -0.84 3.37 -28.38
C TYR A 359 0.47 4.12 -28.14
N THR A 360 1.43 3.96 -29.05
CA THR A 360 2.62 4.82 -29.14
C THR A 360 2.47 5.79 -30.29
N VAL A 361 2.70 7.06 -30.03
CA VAL A 361 2.68 8.12 -31.04
C VAL A 361 4.10 8.32 -31.56
N VAL A 362 4.25 8.59 -32.85
CA VAL A 362 5.53 8.94 -33.46
C VAL A 362 6.15 10.12 -32.73
N GLY A 363 7.43 10.01 -32.36
CA GLY A 363 8.15 11.03 -31.60
C GLY A 363 8.01 10.93 -30.08
N ASN A 364 7.23 9.97 -29.55
CA ASN A 364 7.14 9.71 -28.12
C ASN A 364 7.55 8.26 -27.79
N PRO A 365 8.64 8.05 -27.02
CA PRO A 365 9.11 6.69 -26.70
C PRO A 365 8.17 5.95 -25.74
N ALA A 366 7.34 6.65 -24.98
CA ALA A 366 6.41 6.04 -24.03
C ALA A 366 4.98 5.96 -24.60
N PRO A 367 4.24 4.88 -24.28
CA PRO A 367 2.86 4.76 -24.74
C PRO A 367 1.93 5.73 -24.01
N LEU A 368 0.89 6.19 -24.69
CA LEU A 368 -0.17 7.00 -24.10
C LEU A 368 -0.88 6.26 -22.96
N GLY A 369 -1.36 7.00 -21.98
CA GLY A 369 -1.98 6.48 -20.76
C GLY A 369 -0.98 5.83 -19.79
N SER A 370 0.31 6.12 -19.91
CA SER A 370 1.35 5.64 -18.97
C SER A 370 1.80 6.73 -17.99
N HIS A 371 2.61 6.34 -17.00
CA HIS A 371 3.25 7.23 -16.02
C HIS A 371 2.28 7.94 -15.04
N CYS A 372 1.00 7.55 -15.02
CA CYS A 372 -0.01 8.06 -14.11
C CYS A 372 -1.15 7.05 -14.08
N THR A 373 -1.37 6.41 -12.92
CA THR A 373 -2.42 5.38 -12.77
C THR A 373 -3.79 5.92 -13.15
N TYR A 374 -4.09 7.16 -12.76
CA TYR A 374 -5.40 7.78 -12.97
C TYR A 374 -5.69 8.10 -14.43
N ILE A 375 -4.72 8.70 -15.12
CA ILE A 375 -4.81 8.92 -16.58
C ILE A 375 -4.82 7.57 -17.29
N GLY A 376 -4.06 6.59 -16.80
CA GLY A 376 -4.07 5.23 -17.33
C GLY A 376 -5.44 4.57 -17.23
N PHE A 377 -6.17 4.73 -16.12
CA PHE A 377 -7.56 4.25 -16.03
C PHE A 377 -8.48 4.94 -17.02
N LEU A 378 -8.43 6.28 -17.07
CA LEU A 378 -9.27 7.04 -17.99
C LEU A 378 -8.97 6.66 -19.45
N TYR A 379 -7.70 6.60 -19.84
CA TYR A 379 -7.29 6.21 -21.18
C TYR A 379 -7.75 4.79 -21.54
N LYS A 380 -7.56 3.82 -20.65
CA LYS A 380 -7.90 2.41 -20.93
C LYS A 380 -9.41 2.13 -20.89
N THR A 381 -10.15 2.81 -20.02
CA THR A 381 -11.52 2.40 -19.64
C THR A 381 -12.55 3.52 -19.65
N GLY A 382 -12.15 4.73 -20.06
CA GLY A 382 -13.00 5.90 -20.10
C GLY A 382 -13.43 6.34 -18.71
N ILE A 383 -14.36 7.28 -18.66
CA ILE A 383 -14.89 7.83 -17.41
C ILE A 383 -15.56 6.73 -16.56
N ILE A 384 -16.27 5.79 -17.20
CA ILE A 384 -17.03 4.76 -16.49
C ILE A 384 -16.09 3.79 -15.76
N GLY A 385 -15.12 3.21 -16.46
CA GLY A 385 -14.20 2.28 -15.84
C GLY A 385 -13.25 2.97 -14.85
N ALA A 386 -12.81 4.20 -15.13
CA ALA A 386 -12.00 4.97 -14.19
C ALA A 386 -12.75 5.25 -12.88
N PHE A 387 -14.03 5.60 -12.95
CA PHE A 387 -14.88 5.74 -11.78
C PHE A 387 -14.93 4.44 -10.96
N PHE A 388 -15.16 3.30 -11.61
CA PHE A 388 -15.19 2.00 -10.92
C PHE A 388 -13.86 1.63 -10.28
N PHE A 389 -12.73 1.82 -10.96
CA PHE A 389 -11.42 1.59 -10.35
C PHE A 389 -11.17 2.49 -9.14
N LEU A 390 -11.47 3.79 -9.24
CA LEU A 390 -11.28 4.73 -8.15
C LEU A 390 -12.15 4.40 -6.94
N VAL A 391 -13.46 4.21 -7.13
CA VAL A 391 -14.38 3.82 -6.05
C VAL A 391 -13.96 2.49 -5.43
N GLY A 392 -13.51 1.55 -6.26
CA GLY A 392 -12.97 0.27 -5.82
C GLY A 392 -11.76 0.40 -4.90
N LEU A 393 -10.75 1.18 -5.31
CA LEU A 393 -9.56 1.46 -4.51
C LEU A 393 -9.91 2.17 -3.20
N PHE A 394 -10.72 3.24 -3.24
CA PHE A 394 -11.17 3.93 -2.03
C PHE A 394 -11.96 3.01 -1.08
N SER A 395 -12.79 2.12 -1.63
CA SER A 395 -13.54 1.14 -0.85
C SER A 395 -12.64 0.13 -0.14
N ILE A 396 -11.51 -0.27 -0.75
CA ILE A 396 -10.50 -1.12 -0.11
C ILE A 396 -9.90 -0.39 1.11
N PHE A 397 -9.48 0.87 0.95
CA PHE A 397 -8.92 1.65 2.06
C PHE A 397 -9.94 1.91 3.18
N GLU A 398 -11.20 2.16 2.84
CA GLU A 398 -12.26 2.27 3.84
C GLU A 398 -12.50 0.93 4.57
N GLY A 399 -12.37 -0.18 3.85
CA GLY A 399 -12.36 -1.54 4.42
C GLY A 399 -11.24 -1.72 5.44
N CYS A 400 -10.00 -1.38 5.08
CA CYS A 400 -8.86 -1.35 5.99
C CYS A 400 -9.18 -0.48 7.22
N ARG A 401 -9.62 0.76 7.04
CA ARG A 401 -9.93 1.69 8.13
C ARG A 401 -11.00 1.15 9.08
N LYS A 402 -12.06 0.54 8.56
CA LYS A 402 -13.11 -0.12 9.36
C LYS A 402 -12.54 -1.31 10.14
N ALA A 403 -11.69 -2.14 9.52
CA ALA A 403 -11.05 -3.27 10.18
C ALA A 403 -10.16 -2.83 11.36
N PHE A 404 -9.34 -1.79 11.16
CA PHE A 404 -8.51 -1.19 12.21
C PHE A 404 -9.33 -0.61 13.37
N ARG A 405 -10.37 0.18 13.06
CA ARG A 405 -11.27 0.72 14.11
C ARG A 405 -11.95 -0.39 14.91
N LYS A 406 -12.47 -1.42 14.24
CA LYS A 406 -13.11 -2.57 14.88
C LYS A 406 -12.13 -3.34 15.78
N ALA A 407 -10.85 -3.39 15.41
CA ALA A 407 -9.81 -4.01 16.22
C ALA A 407 -9.30 -3.12 17.37
N GLY A 408 -9.85 -1.90 17.54
CA GLY A 408 -9.37 -0.93 18.54
C GLY A 408 -7.95 -0.46 18.27
N ARG A 409 -7.56 -0.35 17.00
CA ARG A 409 -6.21 -0.02 16.55
C ARG A 409 -6.14 1.39 15.96
N THR A 410 -4.96 2.00 16.05
CA THR A 410 -4.60 3.20 15.29
C THR A 410 -4.88 3.04 13.79
N THR A 411 -5.33 4.10 13.13
CA THR A 411 -5.49 4.10 11.67
C THR A 411 -4.23 4.56 10.93
N CYS A 412 -3.11 4.82 11.63
CA CYS A 412 -1.89 5.34 10.99
C CYS A 412 -1.35 4.45 9.85
N PRO A 413 -1.27 3.11 9.97
CA PRO A 413 -0.88 2.27 8.83
C PRO A 413 -1.76 2.49 7.60
N VAL A 414 -3.06 2.74 7.79
CA VAL A 414 -4.00 3.04 6.69
C VAL A 414 -3.71 4.41 6.08
N VAL A 415 -3.42 5.43 6.90
CA VAL A 415 -3.01 6.76 6.41
C VAL A 415 -1.74 6.66 5.58
N VAL A 416 -0.72 5.94 6.07
CA VAL A 416 0.53 5.68 5.33
C VAL A 416 0.25 4.97 4.01
N ALA A 417 -0.64 3.98 4.00
CA ALA A 417 -1.05 3.30 2.77
C ALA A 417 -1.85 4.20 1.82
N MET A 418 -2.63 5.16 2.33
CA MET A 418 -3.36 6.14 1.51
C MET A 418 -2.44 7.19 0.89
N LEU A 419 -1.33 7.56 1.53
CA LEU A 419 -0.33 8.47 0.94
C LEU A 419 0.27 7.91 -0.36
N TYR A 420 0.31 6.58 -0.51
CA TYR A 420 0.69 5.93 -1.76
C TYR A 420 -0.23 6.32 -2.94
N MET A 421 -1.48 6.71 -2.70
CA MET A 421 -2.36 7.21 -3.77
C MET A 421 -1.80 8.50 -4.40
N ILE A 422 -1.13 9.36 -3.62
CA ILE A 422 -0.46 10.55 -4.16
C ILE A 422 0.67 10.13 -5.10
N PHE A 423 1.41 9.07 -4.76
CA PHE A 423 2.45 8.52 -5.63
C PHE A 423 1.91 8.06 -6.98
N LEU A 424 0.69 7.51 -7.02
CA LEU A 424 0.02 7.02 -8.23
C LEU A 424 -0.39 8.12 -9.21
N VAL A 425 -0.33 9.40 -8.82
CA VAL A 425 -0.44 10.53 -9.76
C VAL A 425 0.71 10.52 -10.77
N PHE A 426 1.88 10.04 -10.36
CA PHE A 426 3.12 10.11 -11.14
C PHE A 426 3.69 8.74 -11.51
N ALA A 427 2.97 7.68 -11.17
CA ALA A 427 3.40 6.31 -11.36
C ALA A 427 2.20 5.42 -11.70
N ASP A 428 2.45 4.38 -12.49
CA ASP A 428 1.46 3.38 -12.86
C ASP A 428 1.52 2.21 -11.87
N LEU A 429 0.44 1.96 -11.13
CA LEU A 429 0.34 0.83 -10.21
C LEU A 429 0.52 -0.52 -10.93
N ASP A 430 0.09 -0.60 -12.18
CA ASP A 430 0.15 -1.79 -13.04
C ASP A 430 1.34 -1.78 -14.02
N ALA A 431 2.34 -0.91 -13.78
CA ALA A 431 3.60 -0.94 -14.53
C ALA A 431 4.33 -2.28 -14.35
N SER A 432 4.30 -2.83 -13.13
CA SER A 432 4.94 -4.09 -12.78
C SER A 432 3.95 -5.07 -12.16
N ASN A 433 3.92 -6.30 -12.67
CA ASN A 433 2.93 -7.30 -12.28
C ASN A 433 3.07 -7.70 -10.81
N ILE A 434 4.30 -7.82 -10.32
CA ILE A 434 4.56 -8.13 -8.91
C ILE A 434 4.18 -6.99 -7.97
N GLN A 435 4.31 -5.72 -8.39
CA GLN A 435 4.00 -4.57 -7.53
C GLN A 435 2.52 -4.41 -7.26
N ILE A 436 1.67 -4.54 -8.29
CA ILE A 436 0.21 -4.52 -8.08
C ILE A 436 -0.22 -5.71 -7.21
N CYS A 437 0.31 -6.90 -7.44
CA CYS A 437 0.04 -8.07 -6.61
C CYS A 437 0.47 -7.86 -5.16
N LEU A 438 1.68 -7.31 -4.93
CA LEU A 438 2.18 -7.00 -3.59
C LEU A 438 1.33 -5.93 -2.89
N ALA A 439 0.88 -4.90 -3.61
CA ALA A 439 -0.01 -3.86 -3.08
C ALA A 439 -1.31 -4.47 -2.56
N PHE A 440 -1.98 -5.27 -3.40
CA PHE A 440 -3.24 -5.93 -3.05
C PHE A 440 -3.07 -6.98 -1.94
N SER A 441 -2.00 -7.76 -1.94
CA SER A 441 -1.68 -8.65 -0.80
C SER A 441 -1.51 -7.87 0.50
N THR A 442 -0.75 -6.77 0.48
CA THR A 442 -0.54 -5.93 1.68
C THR A 442 -1.85 -5.32 2.18
N TRP A 443 -2.67 -4.75 1.29
CA TRP A 443 -3.97 -4.20 1.69
C TRP A 443 -4.93 -5.28 2.19
N GLY A 444 -4.84 -6.50 1.66
CA GLY A 444 -5.61 -7.66 2.13
C GLY A 444 -5.20 -8.09 3.54
N ILE A 445 -3.90 -8.15 3.82
CA ILE A 445 -3.35 -8.38 5.16
C ILE A 445 -3.85 -7.31 6.13
N MET A 446 -3.78 -6.03 5.74
CA MET A 446 -4.26 -4.90 6.55
C MET A 446 -5.78 -4.90 6.77
N SER A 447 -6.55 -5.51 5.87
CA SER A 447 -8.00 -5.63 5.98
C SER A 447 -8.43 -6.84 6.84
N ASN A 448 -7.51 -7.76 7.17
CA ASN A 448 -7.85 -9.01 7.82
C ASN A 448 -8.11 -8.83 9.34
N PRO A 449 -9.33 -9.10 9.84
CA PRO A 449 -9.66 -8.88 11.26
C PRO A 449 -8.87 -9.75 12.23
N ARG A 450 -8.56 -11.00 11.85
CA ARG A 450 -7.74 -11.90 12.69
C ARG A 450 -6.31 -11.41 12.75
N PHE A 451 -5.78 -11.00 11.60
CA PHE A 451 -4.47 -10.39 11.54
C PHE A 451 -4.38 -9.16 12.43
N LEU A 452 -5.45 -8.38 12.65
CA LEU A 452 -5.41 -7.21 13.54
C LEU A 452 -5.71 -7.53 15.02
N ALA A 453 -6.52 -8.54 15.32
CA ALA A 453 -7.02 -8.83 16.67
C ALA A 453 -5.93 -9.20 17.71
N PHE A 454 -4.88 -9.93 17.33
CA PHE A 454 -3.92 -10.49 18.29
C PHE A 454 -3.15 -9.47 19.14
N SER A 455 -2.83 -8.30 18.61
CA SER A 455 -2.06 -7.32 19.40
C SER A 455 -2.91 -6.67 20.50
N SER A 456 -4.25 -6.67 20.39
CA SER A 456 -5.12 -6.00 21.40
C SER A 456 -5.18 -6.76 22.72
N LYS A 457 -4.98 -8.09 22.69
CA LYS A 457 -5.03 -8.94 23.89
C LYS A 457 -3.81 -8.75 24.80
N ARG A 458 -2.62 -8.49 24.24
CA ARG A 458 -1.39 -8.30 25.02
C ARG A 458 -1.48 -7.06 25.92
N ASN A 459 -1.87 -5.92 25.34
CA ASN A 459 -2.00 -4.67 26.08
C ASN A 459 -3.01 -4.74 27.23
N ARG A 460 -4.06 -5.57 27.12
CA ARG A 460 -5.03 -5.76 28.22
C ARG A 460 -4.44 -6.58 29.38
N ILE A 461 -3.72 -7.65 29.07
CA ILE A 461 -3.10 -8.52 30.09
C ILE A 461 -2.04 -7.73 30.86
N ASP A 462 -1.17 -7.00 30.16
CA ASP A 462 -0.11 -6.21 30.80
C ASP A 462 -0.70 -5.08 31.66
N SER A 463 -1.77 -4.41 31.20
CA SER A 463 -2.46 -3.38 32.02
C SER A 463 -3.17 -3.94 33.26
N SER A 464 -3.67 -5.18 33.19
CA SER A 464 -4.30 -5.83 34.34
C SER A 464 -3.30 -6.34 35.37
N LEU A 465 -2.07 -6.65 34.94
CA LEU A 465 -0.98 -7.06 35.82
C LEU A 465 -0.22 -5.88 36.43
N ALA A 466 -0.17 -4.72 35.74
CA ALA A 466 0.48 -3.52 36.27
C ALA A 466 -0.40 -2.72 37.26
N GLY A 467 -1.71 -3.00 37.30
CA GLY A 467 -2.65 -2.40 38.25
C GLY A 467 -3.01 -3.29 39.44
N ALA A 468 -2.43 -4.49 39.51
CA ALA A 468 -2.49 -5.41 40.64
C ALA A 468 -1.12 -5.40 41.34
#